data_AF-A0A0F2R3M1-F1
#
_entry.id   AF-A0A0F2R3M1-F1
#
_cell.length_a   1.000
_cell.length_b   1.000
_cell.length_c   1.000
_cell.angle_alpha   90.00
_cell.angle_beta   90.00
_cell.angle_gamma   90.00
#
_symmetry.space_group_name_H-M   'P 1'
#
loop_
_entity.id
_entity.type
_entity.pdbx_description
1 polymer ?
#
loop_
_entity_poly.entity_id
_entity_poly.type
_entity_poly.pdbx_seq_one_letter_code
_entity_poly.pdbx_strand_id
1 'polypeptide(L)'
;MLAVDRGEWRPLFWSFSYFFALLCGYYIVRPMRDEMAIAGGVEHLQWMFSGTFLVMLAAVPFFGWLARRFAPRQFLPYIYYFFIANLFLFYLLFRSNLTHVYVARAFFIWASVFNLFIVSIFWSFMADIYSNAQAKRLFGVIAAGGTAGALTGPVLTATLVLPLGPTNLLLLSAAFLGWAVWCIHRLVAWRRTTAADIQPDATAGRSNDRAVGGSVLAGVRLIFQSPYLAGICLLMLLFTTLSTFLYFQQAHIVAEHFSDPARRTALFAAMDFTVNALTLATQIFLTNRIVDRLGLAWTLALVPLLLVAGFLLLGVLSLLWVVVAVQVLRRAGNYAVMRPAREMLYVVLTKEEKYKAKNVIDTVIYRGGDAVSAWVYAGMQAIGLTAAGISLVAMPLAAVWAWIAYRLGRRQEQIAAGGPADPADTSRRKPS
;
A
#
# COMPACT_ATOMS: atom_id res chain seq x y z
N MET A 1 25.69 -0.01 -17.22
CA MET A 1 26.05 1.42 -17.29
C MET A 1 24.83 2.21 -17.71
N LEU A 2 24.35 3.13 -16.87
CA LEU A 2 23.19 3.97 -17.16
C LEU A 2 23.58 4.95 -18.28
N ALA A 3 23.03 4.79 -19.48
CA ALA A 3 23.23 5.75 -20.58
C ALA A 3 22.40 7.02 -20.29
N VAL A 4 22.82 7.85 -19.35
CA VAL A 4 22.17 9.14 -19.05
C VAL A 4 22.76 10.19 -19.98
N ASP A 5 21.93 10.77 -20.84
CA ASP A 5 22.37 11.83 -21.74
C ASP A 5 22.76 13.09 -20.94
N ARG A 6 23.73 13.89 -21.42
CA ARG A 6 24.32 15.01 -20.66
C ARG A 6 23.29 16.06 -20.18
N GLY A 7 22.12 16.15 -20.82
CA GLY A 7 21.01 17.03 -20.41
C GLY A 7 20.01 16.42 -19.41
N GLU A 8 20.06 15.11 -19.17
CA GLU A 8 19.05 14.39 -18.37
C GLU A 8 19.42 14.23 -16.89
N TRP A 9 20.66 14.54 -16.50
CA TRP A 9 21.11 14.41 -15.11
C TRP A 9 20.37 15.33 -14.13
N ARG A 10 20.09 16.57 -14.55
CA ARG A 10 19.36 17.55 -13.73
C ARG A 10 17.92 17.10 -13.44
N PRO A 11 17.06 16.80 -14.43
CA PRO A 11 15.71 16.32 -14.15
C PRO A 11 15.72 14.97 -13.41
N LEU A 12 16.66 14.08 -13.71
CA LEU A 12 16.81 12.83 -12.98
C LEU A 12 17.06 13.05 -11.48
N PHE A 13 17.99 13.94 -11.13
CA PHE A 13 18.28 14.29 -9.74
C PHE A 13 17.05 14.88 -9.04
N TRP A 14 16.34 15.80 -9.70
CA TRP A 14 15.11 16.38 -9.14
C TRP A 14 14.01 15.34 -8.95
N SER A 15 13.84 14.40 -9.88
CA SER A 15 12.87 13.29 -9.76
C SER A 15 13.25 12.32 -8.64
N PHE A 16 14.54 11.99 -8.52
CA PHE A 16 15.06 11.16 -7.42
C PHE A 16 14.83 11.84 -6.06
N SER A 17 15.25 13.10 -5.93
CA SER A 17 15.10 13.89 -4.70
C SER A 17 13.63 14.11 -4.33
N TYR A 18 12.78 14.31 -5.34
CA TYR A 18 11.34 14.38 -5.16
C TYR A 18 10.78 13.07 -4.57
N PHE A 19 11.05 11.91 -5.19
CA PHE A 19 10.50 10.65 -4.69
C PHE A 19 11.05 10.28 -3.32
N PHE A 20 12.33 10.57 -3.09
CA PHE A 20 12.97 10.44 -1.79
C PHE A 20 12.25 11.25 -0.72
N ALA A 21 12.08 12.56 -0.94
CA ALA A 21 11.46 13.45 0.05
C ALA A 21 9.99 13.08 0.30
N LEU A 22 9.25 12.72 -0.77
CA LEU A 22 7.87 12.29 -0.67
C LEU A 22 7.70 11.05 0.22
N LEU A 23 8.50 10.01 -0.05
CA LEU A 23 8.41 8.76 0.70
C LEU A 23 8.98 8.92 2.11
N CYS A 24 10.04 9.72 2.28
CA CYS A 24 10.58 10.04 3.59
C CYS A 24 9.51 10.72 4.48
N GLY A 25 8.84 11.77 3.99
CA GLY A 25 7.76 12.44 4.71
C GLY A 25 6.60 11.48 5.05
N TYR A 26 6.19 10.64 4.10
CA TYR A 26 5.16 9.64 4.35
C TYR A 26 5.54 8.61 5.42
N TYR A 27 6.76 8.08 5.36
CA TYR A 27 7.24 7.12 6.33
C TYR A 27 7.56 7.75 7.70
N ILE A 28 7.55 9.08 7.81
CA ILE A 28 7.50 9.77 9.10
C ILE A 28 6.07 9.80 9.66
N VAL A 29 5.09 10.09 8.79
CA VAL A 29 3.65 10.12 9.16
C VAL A 29 3.11 8.73 9.52
N ARG A 30 3.62 7.66 8.90
CA ARG A 30 3.08 6.31 9.05
C ARG A 30 3.19 5.74 10.47
N PRO A 31 4.34 5.77 11.16
CA PRO A 31 4.43 5.37 12.57
C PRO A 31 3.52 6.20 13.48
N MET A 32 3.41 7.51 13.22
CA MET A 32 2.49 8.38 13.96
C MET A 32 1.03 7.99 13.74
N ARG A 33 0.64 7.60 12.51
CA ARG A 33 -0.70 7.10 12.23
C ARG A 33 -0.99 5.86 13.07
N ASP A 34 -0.06 4.92 13.14
CA ASP A 34 -0.25 3.68 13.89
C ASP A 34 -0.33 3.95 15.41
N GLU A 35 0.41 4.93 15.91
CA GLU A 35 0.30 5.39 17.30
C GLU A 35 -1.03 6.12 17.57
N MET A 36 -1.48 6.97 16.64
CA MET A 36 -2.79 7.63 16.71
C MET A 36 -3.96 6.65 16.64
N ALA A 37 -3.76 5.46 16.06
CA ALA A 37 -4.74 4.38 16.12
C ALA A 37 -4.94 3.89 17.57
N ILE A 38 -3.86 3.86 18.36
CA ILE A 38 -3.91 3.53 19.79
C ILE A 38 -4.47 4.71 20.58
N ALA A 39 -3.97 5.93 20.34
CA ALA A 39 -4.42 7.14 21.06
C ALA A 39 -5.90 7.49 20.78
N GLY A 40 -6.42 7.12 19.61
CA GLY A 40 -7.83 7.22 19.25
C GLY A 40 -8.74 6.19 19.96
N GLY A 41 -8.16 5.23 20.67
CA GLY A 41 -8.85 4.14 21.36
C GLY A 41 -8.89 2.87 20.51
N VAL A 42 -8.18 1.84 20.98
CA VAL A 42 -8.10 0.52 20.31
C VAL A 42 -9.47 -0.16 20.15
N GLU A 43 -10.42 0.12 21.03
CA GLU A 43 -11.81 -0.37 20.97
C GLU A 43 -12.65 0.25 19.83
N HIS A 44 -12.15 1.30 19.18
CA HIS A 44 -12.84 2.00 18.10
C HIS A 44 -12.13 1.87 16.75
N LEU A 45 -11.13 1.00 16.64
CA LEU A 45 -10.41 0.77 15.39
C LEU A 45 -11.36 0.40 14.23
N GLN A 46 -12.42 -0.36 14.48
CA GLN A 46 -13.46 -0.70 13.49
C GLN A 46 -14.15 0.53 12.88
N TRP A 47 -14.37 1.58 13.67
CA TRP A 47 -14.90 2.85 13.17
C TRP A 47 -13.86 3.61 12.36
N MET A 48 -12.59 3.58 12.76
CA MET A 48 -11.50 4.24 12.03
C MET A 48 -11.24 3.59 10.66
N PHE A 49 -11.31 2.26 10.60
CA PHE A 49 -11.24 1.49 9.35
C PHE A 49 -12.48 1.72 8.48
N SER A 50 -13.68 1.76 9.06
CA SER A 50 -14.92 2.09 8.35
C SER A 50 -14.89 3.51 7.76
N GLY A 51 -14.45 4.50 8.54
CA GLY A 51 -14.27 5.87 8.08
C GLY A 51 -13.23 5.96 6.96
N THR A 52 -12.12 5.22 7.09
CA THR A 52 -11.12 5.12 6.01
C THR A 52 -11.74 4.55 4.74
N PHE A 53 -12.52 3.46 4.83
CA PHE A 53 -13.19 2.87 3.67
C PHE A 53 -14.15 3.86 2.99
N LEU A 54 -14.99 4.54 3.76
CA LEU A 54 -15.95 5.53 3.24
C LEU A 54 -15.25 6.71 2.56
N VAL A 55 -14.22 7.28 3.20
CA VAL A 55 -13.46 8.39 2.61
C VAL A 55 -12.73 7.93 1.35
N MET A 56 -12.15 6.73 1.34
CA MET A 56 -11.49 6.17 0.16
C MET A 56 -12.48 5.94 -1.00
N LEU A 57 -13.70 5.51 -0.71
CA LEU A 57 -14.76 5.32 -1.71
C LEU A 57 -15.15 6.61 -2.41
N ALA A 58 -15.08 7.75 -1.71
CA ALA A 58 -15.30 9.07 -2.29
C ALA A 58 -14.03 9.65 -2.96
N ALA A 59 -12.88 9.50 -2.32
CA ALA A 59 -11.64 10.13 -2.72
C ALA A 59 -11.06 9.52 -4.01
N VAL A 60 -11.11 8.19 -4.18
CA VAL A 60 -10.56 7.51 -5.37
C VAL A 60 -11.28 7.94 -6.66
N PRO A 61 -12.62 7.93 -6.77
CA PRO A 61 -13.32 8.45 -7.95
C PRO A 61 -13.08 9.95 -8.17
N PHE A 62 -13.08 10.75 -7.10
CA PHE A 62 -12.78 12.18 -7.19
C PHE A 62 -11.40 12.44 -7.80
N PHE A 63 -10.40 11.67 -7.39
CA PHE A 63 -9.06 11.73 -7.97
C PHE A 63 -9.03 11.32 -9.43
N GLY A 64 -9.67 10.19 -9.77
CA GLY A 64 -9.78 9.73 -11.15
C GLY A 64 -10.51 10.73 -12.05
N TRP A 65 -11.44 11.52 -11.51
CA TRP A 65 -12.02 12.66 -12.22
C TRP A 65 -11.04 13.81 -12.39
N LEU A 66 -10.31 14.19 -11.33
CA LEU A 66 -9.35 15.30 -11.37
C LEU A 66 -8.21 15.03 -12.36
N ALA A 67 -7.66 13.82 -12.34
CA ALA A 67 -6.59 13.38 -13.24
C ALA A 67 -7.01 13.32 -14.72
N ARG A 68 -8.31 13.17 -15.00
CA ARG A 68 -8.85 13.25 -16.37
C ARG A 68 -9.04 14.70 -16.84
N ARG A 69 -9.35 15.61 -15.93
CA ARG A 69 -9.69 17.01 -16.26
C ARG A 69 -8.46 17.91 -16.31
N PHE A 70 -7.47 17.67 -15.47
CA PHE A 70 -6.27 18.51 -15.34
C PHE A 70 -5.00 17.69 -15.56
N ALA A 71 -3.99 18.31 -16.19
CA ALA A 71 -2.67 17.68 -16.28
C ALA A 71 -2.03 17.63 -14.88
N PRO A 72 -1.41 16.50 -14.46
CA PRO A 72 -0.79 16.34 -13.14
C PRO A 72 0.08 17.54 -12.73
N ARG A 73 0.89 18.06 -13.66
CA ARG A 73 1.77 19.23 -13.45
C ARG A 73 1.08 20.51 -12.98
N GLN A 74 -0.22 20.70 -13.23
CA GLN A 74 -0.94 21.94 -12.89
C GLN A 74 -1.51 21.88 -11.47
N PHE A 75 -2.10 20.76 -11.08
CA PHE A 75 -2.81 20.65 -9.79
C PHE A 75 -1.97 20.00 -8.69
N LEU A 76 -0.88 19.30 -9.04
CA LEU A 76 -0.02 18.58 -8.11
C LEU A 76 0.53 19.45 -6.96
N PRO A 77 1.16 20.63 -7.21
CA PRO A 77 1.64 21.47 -6.12
C PRO A 77 0.55 21.86 -5.13
N TYR A 78 -0.67 22.17 -5.62
CA TYR A 78 -1.80 22.54 -4.77
C TYR A 78 -2.26 21.39 -3.86
N ILE A 79 -2.26 20.15 -4.35
CA ILE A 79 -2.54 18.98 -3.50
C ILE A 79 -1.50 18.87 -2.38
N TYR A 80 -0.23 19.14 -2.68
CA TYR A 80 0.83 19.03 -1.68
C TYR A 80 0.78 20.17 -0.68
N TYR A 81 0.50 21.39 -1.12
CA TYR A 81 0.21 22.52 -0.22
C TYR A 81 -1.00 22.23 0.67
N PHE A 82 -2.04 21.60 0.14
CA PHE A 82 -3.16 21.13 0.94
C PHE A 82 -2.70 20.14 2.02
N PHE A 83 -1.93 19.10 1.67
CA PHE A 83 -1.42 18.15 2.67
C PHE A 83 -0.48 18.78 3.70
N ILE A 84 0.37 19.73 3.28
CA ILE A 84 1.24 20.51 4.17
C ILE A 84 0.39 21.34 5.15
N ALA A 85 -0.64 22.04 4.66
CA ALA A 85 -1.55 22.81 5.50
C ALA A 85 -2.29 21.92 6.51
N ASN A 86 -2.72 20.72 6.09
CA ASN A 86 -3.31 19.74 7.01
C ASN A 86 -2.30 19.28 8.09
N LEU A 87 -1.03 19.03 7.73
CA LEU A 87 0.00 18.68 8.72
C LEU A 87 0.20 19.79 9.76
N PHE A 88 0.21 21.06 9.34
CA PHE A 88 0.24 22.20 10.27
C PHE A 88 -1.03 22.29 11.12
N LEU A 89 -2.20 22.06 10.54
CA LEU A 89 -3.46 22.04 11.29
C LEU A 89 -3.44 20.94 12.36
N PHE A 90 -3.07 19.71 12.00
CA PHE A 90 -2.95 18.62 12.96
C PHE A 90 -1.89 18.91 14.03
N TYR A 91 -0.77 19.52 13.66
CA TYR A 91 0.23 19.98 14.61
C TYR A 91 -0.36 20.92 15.67
N LEU A 92 -1.12 21.93 15.24
CA LEU A 92 -1.77 22.89 16.14
C LEU A 92 -2.86 22.22 16.99
N LEU A 93 -3.66 21.33 16.41
CA LEU A 93 -4.71 20.59 17.13
C LEU A 93 -4.13 19.64 18.18
N PHE A 94 -3.02 18.96 17.89
CA PHE A 94 -2.37 18.12 18.90
C PHE A 94 -1.70 18.94 20.00
N ARG A 95 -1.18 20.13 19.68
CA ARG A 95 -0.63 21.08 20.67
C ARG A 95 -1.69 21.67 21.59
N SER A 96 -2.91 21.91 21.09
CA SER A 96 -3.99 22.51 21.88
C SER A 96 -4.60 21.55 22.91
N ASN A 97 -4.35 20.24 22.79
CA ASN A 97 -4.92 19.17 23.64
C ASN A 97 -6.46 19.12 23.68
N LEU A 98 -7.15 19.95 22.89
CA LEU A 98 -8.60 19.90 22.77
C LEU A 98 -8.98 18.66 21.96
N THR A 99 -9.85 17.81 22.52
CA THR A 99 -10.43 16.63 21.85
C THR A 99 -9.41 15.67 21.21
N HIS A 100 -8.26 15.46 21.87
CA HIS A 100 -7.13 14.64 21.37
C HIS A 100 -7.55 13.30 20.75
N VAL A 101 -8.49 12.58 21.37
CA VAL A 101 -9.00 11.29 20.87
C VAL A 101 -9.65 11.42 19.49
N TYR A 102 -10.48 12.43 19.26
CA TYR A 102 -11.15 12.65 17.98
C TYR A 102 -10.18 13.15 16.91
N VAL A 103 -9.22 14.00 17.29
CA VAL A 103 -8.14 14.45 16.39
C VAL A 103 -7.29 13.27 15.94
N ALA A 104 -6.93 12.35 16.85
CA ALA A 104 -6.19 11.13 16.53
C ALA A 104 -6.96 10.22 15.54
N ARG A 105 -8.28 10.07 15.74
CA ARG A 105 -9.15 9.33 14.80
C ARG A 105 -9.20 9.97 13.42
N ALA A 106 -9.37 11.29 13.36
CA ALA A 106 -9.38 12.03 12.11
C ALA A 106 -8.02 11.95 11.39
N PHE A 107 -6.92 12.07 12.13
CA PHE A 107 -5.56 11.94 11.61
C PHE A 107 -5.31 10.55 11.03
N PHE A 108 -5.76 9.49 11.70
CA PHE A 108 -5.63 8.12 11.19
C PHE A 108 -6.28 7.93 9.82
N ILE A 109 -7.52 8.42 9.68
CA ILE A 109 -8.28 8.37 8.42
C ILE A 109 -7.56 9.19 7.35
N TRP A 110 -7.19 10.43 7.68
CA TRP A 110 -6.47 11.33 6.79
C TRP A 110 -5.14 10.73 6.29
N ALA A 111 -4.32 10.18 7.20
CA ALA A 111 -3.03 9.59 6.86
C ALA A 111 -3.17 8.33 6.00
N SER A 112 -4.26 7.56 6.20
CA SER A 112 -4.57 6.39 5.38
C SER A 112 -4.94 6.77 3.94
N VAL A 113 -5.65 7.89 3.77
CA VAL A 113 -5.95 8.46 2.45
C VAL A 113 -4.68 9.02 1.82
N PHE A 114 -3.94 9.85 2.55
CA PHE A 114 -2.67 10.45 2.11
C PHE A 114 -1.71 9.42 1.49
N ASN A 115 -1.52 8.27 2.14
CA ASN A 115 -0.68 7.16 1.65
C ASN A 115 -1.01 6.73 0.20
N LEU A 116 -2.29 6.52 -0.11
CA LEU A 116 -2.67 6.03 -1.45
C LEU A 116 -2.44 7.11 -2.51
N PHE A 117 -2.73 8.36 -2.14
CA PHE A 117 -2.69 9.48 -3.06
C PHE A 117 -1.26 9.83 -3.50
N ILE A 118 -0.32 9.95 -2.56
CA ILE A 118 1.02 10.43 -2.86
C ILE A 118 1.73 9.59 -3.92
N VAL A 119 1.63 8.25 -3.85
CA VAL A 119 2.34 7.35 -4.76
C VAL A 119 1.69 7.38 -6.14
N SER A 120 0.36 7.35 -6.20
CA SER A 120 -0.38 7.39 -7.47
C SER A 120 -0.11 8.68 -8.24
N ILE A 121 -0.17 9.80 -7.53
CA ILE A 121 0.09 11.13 -8.07
C ILE A 121 1.53 11.27 -8.57
N PHE A 122 2.50 10.78 -7.81
CA PHE A 122 3.91 10.82 -8.17
C PHE A 122 4.16 10.18 -9.54
N TRP A 123 3.69 8.94 -9.72
CA TRP A 123 3.89 8.21 -10.98
C TRP A 123 3.11 8.83 -12.14
N SER A 124 1.93 9.38 -11.86
CA SER A 124 1.14 10.12 -12.87
C SER A 124 1.91 11.35 -13.38
N PHE A 125 2.60 12.06 -12.49
CA PHE A 125 3.43 13.22 -12.86
C PHE A 125 4.74 12.83 -13.56
N MET A 126 5.39 11.74 -13.14
CA MET A 126 6.57 11.21 -13.84
C MET A 126 6.23 10.77 -15.27
N ALA A 127 5.09 10.09 -15.46
CA ALA A 127 4.62 9.67 -16.78
C ALA A 127 4.24 10.85 -17.67
N ASP A 128 3.80 11.98 -17.09
CA ASP A 128 3.55 13.21 -17.85
C ASP A 128 4.86 13.88 -18.29
N ILE A 129 5.94 13.84 -17.48
CA ILE A 129 7.20 14.53 -17.80
C ILE A 129 8.08 13.75 -18.78
N TYR A 130 8.27 12.45 -18.55
CA TYR A 130 9.25 11.65 -19.26
C TYR A 130 8.65 10.93 -20.46
N SER A 131 9.41 10.83 -21.56
CA SER A 131 9.03 10.01 -22.71
C SER A 131 9.11 8.50 -22.38
N ASN A 132 8.48 7.66 -23.20
CA ASN A 132 8.54 6.21 -23.03
C ASN A 132 9.98 5.66 -23.05
N ALA A 133 10.87 6.22 -23.87
CA ALA A 133 12.27 5.81 -23.93
C ALA A 133 13.02 6.18 -22.65
N GLN A 134 12.82 7.41 -22.15
CA GLN A 134 13.40 7.88 -20.89
C GLN A 134 12.88 7.07 -19.70
N ALA A 135 11.57 6.79 -19.66
CA ALA A 135 10.95 6.04 -18.58
C ALA A 135 11.60 4.66 -18.38
N LYS A 136 11.82 3.90 -19.47
CA LYS A 136 12.48 2.58 -19.42
C LYS A 136 13.88 2.62 -18.80
N ARG A 137 14.60 3.72 -18.97
CA ARG A 137 16.01 3.87 -18.54
C ARG A 137 16.14 4.52 -17.17
N LEU A 138 15.29 5.50 -16.85
CA LEU A 138 15.42 6.36 -15.69
C LEU A 138 14.52 5.96 -14.51
N PHE A 139 13.38 5.31 -14.76
CA PHE A 139 12.41 5.01 -13.69
C PHE A 139 12.99 4.07 -12.63
N GLY A 140 13.93 3.20 -12.97
CA GLY A 140 14.63 2.36 -12.00
C GLY A 140 15.43 3.18 -10.98
N VAL A 141 16.18 4.18 -11.46
CA VAL A 141 16.95 5.09 -10.59
C VAL A 141 16.01 5.98 -9.78
N ILE A 142 14.96 6.53 -10.41
CA ILE A 142 13.95 7.33 -9.73
C ILE A 142 13.29 6.51 -8.60
N ALA A 143 12.89 5.26 -8.88
CA ALA A 143 12.30 4.35 -7.90
C ALA A 143 13.24 4.07 -6.72
N ALA A 144 14.55 3.98 -6.96
CA ALA A 144 15.54 3.83 -5.89
C ALA A 144 15.52 5.01 -4.90
N GLY A 145 15.20 6.22 -5.36
CA GLY A 145 14.98 7.38 -4.48
C GLY A 145 13.84 7.16 -3.50
N GLY A 146 12.72 6.60 -3.96
CA GLY A 146 11.58 6.24 -3.10
C GLY A 146 11.93 5.16 -2.08
N THR A 147 12.72 4.14 -2.47
CA THR A 147 13.24 3.12 -1.55
C THR A 147 14.16 3.73 -0.49
N ALA A 148 15.07 4.62 -0.90
CA ALA A 148 15.94 5.33 0.04
C ALA A 148 15.13 6.20 1.03
N GLY A 149 14.10 6.89 0.54
CA GLY A 149 13.18 7.65 1.39
C GLY A 149 12.39 6.75 2.36
N ALA A 150 11.95 5.58 1.90
CA ALA A 150 11.24 4.59 2.70
C ALA A 150 12.08 3.95 3.81
N LEU A 151 13.40 3.91 3.64
CA LEU A 151 14.35 3.49 4.68
C LEU A 151 14.74 4.64 5.60
N THR A 152 14.93 5.85 5.05
CA THR A 152 15.37 7.02 5.81
C THR A 152 14.27 7.57 6.72
N GLY A 153 13.03 7.62 6.24
CA GLY A 153 11.89 8.13 7.00
C GLY A 153 11.72 7.47 8.37
N PRO A 154 11.65 6.13 8.46
CA PRO A 154 11.52 5.47 9.74
C PRO A 154 12.77 5.59 10.64
N VAL A 155 13.98 5.69 10.06
CA VAL A 155 15.20 5.98 10.84
C VAL A 155 15.13 7.37 11.49
N LEU A 156 14.74 8.39 10.73
CA LEU A 156 14.53 9.73 11.25
C LEU A 156 13.46 9.74 12.34
N THR A 157 12.35 9.05 12.13
CA THR A 157 11.30 8.92 13.15
C THR A 157 11.82 8.24 14.41
N ALA A 158 12.46 7.07 14.31
CA ALA A 158 12.94 6.33 15.48
C ALA A 158 13.98 7.10 16.30
N THR A 159 14.82 7.90 15.65
CA THR A 159 15.88 8.69 16.30
C THR A 159 15.38 10.01 16.87
N LEU A 160 14.47 10.69 16.18
CA LEU A 160 14.01 12.03 16.55
C LEU A 160 12.75 12.04 17.40
N VAL A 161 11.96 10.95 17.44
CA VAL A 161 10.69 10.96 18.16
C VAL A 161 10.86 11.07 19.68
N LEU A 162 11.91 10.50 20.26
CA LEU A 162 12.19 10.60 21.69
C LEU A 162 12.61 12.03 22.11
N PRO A 163 13.56 12.70 21.43
CA PRO A 163 13.95 14.07 21.80
C PRO A 163 12.94 15.14 21.37
N LEU A 164 12.29 14.99 20.20
CA LEU A 164 11.39 16.02 19.67
C LEU A 164 9.92 15.75 20.00
N GLY A 165 9.55 14.52 20.37
CA GLY A 165 8.15 14.13 20.54
C GLY A 165 7.44 13.85 19.20
N PRO A 166 6.39 12.99 19.20
CA PRO A 166 5.67 12.61 17.98
C PRO A 166 5.12 13.82 17.21
N THR A 167 4.46 14.76 17.89
CA THR A 167 3.78 15.89 17.26
C THR A 167 4.72 16.76 16.42
N ASN A 168 5.96 17.00 16.87
CA ASN A 168 6.91 17.83 16.13
C ASN A 168 7.43 17.14 14.85
N LEU A 169 7.31 15.82 14.72
CA LEU A 169 7.66 15.11 13.49
C LEU A 169 6.73 15.45 12.31
N LEU A 170 5.52 15.93 12.59
CA LEU A 170 4.62 16.44 11.54
C LEU A 170 5.24 17.62 10.78
N LEU A 171 6.00 18.48 11.48
CA LEU A 171 6.72 19.60 10.87
C LEU A 171 7.86 19.11 10.00
N LEU A 172 8.56 18.06 10.42
CA LEU A 172 9.60 17.42 9.62
C LEU A 172 9.02 16.82 8.34
N SER A 173 7.88 16.12 8.43
CA SER A 173 7.16 15.63 7.25
C SER A 173 6.70 16.78 6.33
N ALA A 174 6.20 17.88 6.91
CA ALA A 174 5.81 19.07 6.15
C ALA A 174 7.00 19.70 5.41
N ALA A 175 8.19 19.72 6.02
CA ALA A 175 9.42 20.20 5.40
C ALA A 175 9.84 19.30 4.20
N PHE A 176 9.77 17.98 4.35
CA PHE A 176 10.01 17.05 3.25
C PHE A 176 9.01 17.21 2.10
N LEU A 177 7.73 17.43 2.41
CA LEU A 177 6.72 17.74 1.38
C LEU A 177 6.97 19.10 0.73
N GLY A 178 7.40 20.11 1.49
CA GLY A 178 7.81 21.41 0.94
C GLY A 178 8.99 21.29 -0.02
N TRP A 179 9.98 20.46 0.33
CA TRP A 179 11.09 20.13 -0.56
C TRP A 179 10.62 19.40 -1.82
N ALA A 180 9.70 18.44 -1.68
CA ALA A 180 9.08 17.77 -2.82
C ALA A 180 8.38 18.76 -3.77
N VAL A 181 7.64 19.74 -3.23
CA VAL A 181 7.02 20.81 -4.03
C VAL A 181 8.06 21.66 -4.75
N TRP A 182 9.17 21.98 -4.09
CA TRP A 182 10.27 22.69 -4.73
C TRP A 182 10.87 21.90 -5.90
N CYS A 183 11.11 20.59 -5.73
CA CYS A 183 11.54 19.71 -6.81
C CYS A 183 10.53 19.68 -7.97
N ILE A 184 9.22 19.64 -7.69
CA ILE A 184 8.16 19.71 -8.70
C ILE A 184 8.27 21.01 -9.50
N HIS A 185 8.42 22.16 -8.84
CA HIS A 185 8.57 23.45 -9.53
C HIS A 185 9.82 23.48 -10.43
N ARG A 186 10.96 22.92 -9.96
CA ARG A 186 12.18 22.80 -10.77
C ARG A 186 11.99 21.91 -12.00
N LEU A 187 11.29 20.78 -11.86
CA LEU A 187 10.97 19.88 -12.97
C LEU A 187 10.02 20.53 -13.99
N VAL A 188 8.98 21.23 -13.51
CA VAL A 188 8.05 21.96 -14.38
C VAL A 188 8.77 23.08 -15.13
N ALA A 189 9.66 23.82 -14.47
CA ALA A 189 10.45 24.87 -15.11
C ALA A 189 11.38 24.31 -16.18
N TRP A 190 12.10 23.21 -15.89
CA TRP A 190 12.95 22.53 -16.86
C TRP A 190 12.17 22.02 -18.08
N ARG A 191 10.97 21.46 -17.88
CA ARG A 191 10.13 21.00 -19.00
C ARG A 191 9.65 22.16 -19.86
N ARG A 192 9.34 23.32 -19.27
CA ARG A 192 8.96 24.52 -20.04
C ARG A 192 10.11 25.05 -20.88
N THR A 193 11.34 25.07 -20.37
CA THR A 193 12.51 25.52 -21.13
C THR A 193 12.88 24.54 -22.25
N THR A 194 12.73 23.23 -22.02
CA THR A 194 13.04 22.19 -23.02
C THR A 194 11.95 22.08 -24.09
N ALA A 195 10.68 22.33 -23.73
CA ALA A 195 9.58 22.35 -24.68
C ALA A 195 9.53 23.63 -25.55
N ALA A 196 10.25 24.69 -25.16
CA ALA A 196 10.37 25.90 -25.97
C ALA A 196 11.31 25.71 -27.19
N ASP A 197 12.20 24.71 -27.16
CA ASP A 197 13.12 24.35 -28.25
C ASP A 197 12.54 23.33 -29.25
N ILE A 198 11.34 22.80 -28.99
CA ILE A 198 10.69 21.80 -29.84
C ILE A 198 9.34 22.37 -30.27
N GLN A 199 9.23 22.66 -31.57
CA GLN A 199 8.00 23.15 -32.20
C GLN A 199 6.80 22.25 -31.83
N PRO A 200 5.61 22.81 -31.54
CA PRO A 200 4.53 22.04 -30.98
C PRO A 200 3.93 21.14 -32.07
N ASP A 201 4.38 19.88 -32.12
CA ASP A 201 3.64 18.83 -32.80
C ASP A 201 2.39 18.52 -31.96
N ALA A 202 1.43 19.43 -32.09
CA ALA A 202 0.07 19.27 -31.63
C ALA A 202 -0.57 18.16 -32.46
N THR A 203 -0.42 16.88 -32.04
CA THR A 203 -1.46 15.81 -32.17
C THR A 203 -1.03 14.39 -31.77
N ALA A 204 0.23 14.08 -31.45
CA ALA A 204 0.62 12.69 -31.17
C ALA A 204 0.73 12.39 -29.65
N GLY A 205 -0.31 11.79 -29.05
CA GLY A 205 -0.16 11.08 -27.77
C GLY A 205 -1.33 11.08 -26.78
N ARG A 206 -2.44 11.78 -27.06
CA ARG A 206 -3.70 11.62 -26.29
C ARG A 206 -4.49 10.36 -26.66
N SER A 207 -3.80 9.33 -27.14
CA SER A 207 -4.38 8.04 -27.52
C SER A 207 -3.65 6.90 -26.82
N ASN A 208 -4.03 6.62 -25.58
CA ASN A 208 -4.48 5.26 -25.23
C ASN A 208 -5.06 5.06 -23.83
N ASP A 209 -5.08 6.08 -22.97
CA ASP A 209 -5.95 6.01 -21.79
C ASP A 209 -7.35 6.50 -22.17
N ARG A 210 -8.00 5.75 -23.09
CA ARG A 210 -9.42 5.52 -22.87
C ARG A 210 -9.45 4.91 -21.49
N ALA A 211 -9.83 5.70 -20.49
CA ALA A 211 -10.34 5.16 -19.24
C ALA A 211 -11.40 4.15 -19.67
N VAL A 212 -11.01 2.87 -19.72
CA VAL A 212 -11.90 1.77 -20.08
C VAL A 212 -12.87 1.71 -18.91
N GLY A 213 -13.92 2.51 -19.02
CA GLY A 213 -15.06 2.53 -18.13
C GLY A 213 -15.76 1.20 -18.25
N GLY A 214 -15.31 0.23 -17.46
CA GLY A 214 -16.20 -0.82 -16.98
C GLY A 214 -16.92 -0.29 -15.76
N SER A 215 -18.24 -0.44 -15.70
CA SER A 215 -18.94 -0.21 -14.44
C SER A 215 -18.36 -1.16 -13.37
N VAL A 216 -18.19 -0.66 -12.14
CA VAL A 216 -17.79 -1.49 -10.97
C VAL A 216 -18.66 -2.75 -10.89
N LEU A 217 -19.94 -2.61 -11.26
CA LEU A 217 -20.92 -3.69 -11.34
C LEU A 217 -20.57 -4.78 -12.37
N ALA A 218 -20.00 -4.42 -13.52
CA ALA A 218 -19.52 -5.39 -14.51
C ALA A 218 -18.31 -6.18 -13.98
N GLY A 219 -17.42 -5.54 -13.23
CA GLY A 219 -16.31 -6.22 -12.55
C GLY A 219 -16.79 -7.20 -11.48
N VAL A 220 -17.81 -6.83 -10.70
CA VAL A 220 -18.43 -7.72 -9.70
C VAL A 220 -19.08 -8.93 -10.37
N ARG A 221 -19.86 -8.73 -11.43
CA ARG A 221 -20.50 -9.85 -12.17
C ARG A 221 -19.46 -10.84 -12.71
N LEU A 222 -18.36 -10.33 -13.25
CA LEU A 222 -17.28 -11.14 -13.81
C LEU A 222 -16.59 -11.99 -12.72
N ILE A 223 -16.41 -11.45 -11.51
CA ILE A 223 -15.84 -12.18 -10.37
C ILE A 223 -16.70 -13.38 -9.99
N PHE A 224 -18.03 -13.23 -9.96
CA PHE A 224 -18.95 -14.33 -9.66
C PHE A 224 -19.05 -15.36 -10.80
N GLN A 225 -18.70 -14.98 -12.02
CA GLN A 225 -18.75 -15.87 -13.19
C GLN A 225 -17.47 -16.71 -13.36
N SER A 226 -16.32 -16.21 -12.92
CA SER A 226 -15.04 -16.93 -13.06
C SER A 226 -14.61 -17.55 -11.71
N PRO A 227 -14.55 -18.89 -11.58
CA PRO A 227 -14.10 -19.53 -10.34
C PRO A 227 -12.64 -19.17 -9.99
N TYR A 228 -11.83 -18.83 -10.99
CA TYR A 228 -10.46 -18.36 -10.77
C TYR A 228 -10.42 -16.95 -10.17
N LEU A 229 -11.22 -16.01 -10.69
CA LEU A 229 -11.35 -14.66 -10.11
C LEU A 229 -11.98 -14.69 -8.71
N ALA A 230 -12.99 -15.53 -8.49
CA ALA A 230 -13.57 -15.76 -7.17
C ALA A 230 -12.51 -16.28 -6.18
N GLY A 231 -11.65 -17.21 -6.61
CA GLY A 231 -10.51 -17.68 -5.81
C GLY A 231 -9.55 -16.55 -5.44
N ILE A 232 -9.19 -15.67 -6.39
CA ILE A 232 -8.33 -14.51 -6.11
C ILE A 232 -9.02 -13.56 -5.11
N CYS A 233 -10.33 -13.34 -5.24
CA CYS A 233 -11.09 -12.53 -4.29
C CYS A 233 -11.08 -13.13 -2.89
N LEU A 234 -11.28 -14.44 -2.76
CA LEU A 234 -11.20 -15.14 -1.47
C LEU A 234 -9.80 -15.09 -0.87
N LEU A 235 -8.76 -15.26 -1.70
CA LEU A 235 -7.36 -15.07 -1.29
C LEU A 235 -7.14 -13.67 -0.71
N MET A 236 -7.71 -12.66 -1.35
CA MET A 236 -7.61 -11.26 -0.90
C MET A 236 -8.39 -10.97 0.37
N LEU A 237 -9.59 -11.52 0.52
CA LEU A 237 -10.39 -11.38 1.75
C LEU A 237 -9.72 -12.05 2.95
N LEU A 238 -9.12 -13.23 2.75
CA LEU A 238 -8.36 -13.89 3.82
C LEU A 238 -7.11 -13.09 4.17
N PHE A 239 -6.40 -12.58 3.18
CA PHE A 239 -5.24 -11.71 3.40
C PHE A 239 -5.60 -10.46 4.22
N THR A 240 -6.67 -9.74 3.86
CA THR A 240 -7.10 -8.53 4.59
C THR A 240 -7.60 -8.88 5.99
N THR A 241 -8.31 -9.99 6.14
CA THR A 241 -8.80 -10.47 7.44
C THR A 241 -7.67 -10.76 8.40
N LEU A 242 -6.71 -11.59 8.00
CA LEU A 242 -5.59 -11.98 8.83
C LEU A 242 -4.65 -10.78 9.09
N SER A 243 -4.49 -9.90 8.10
CA SER A 243 -3.71 -8.66 8.28
C SER A 243 -4.36 -7.70 9.27
N THR A 244 -5.70 -7.60 9.26
CA THR A 244 -6.48 -6.75 10.18
C THR A 244 -6.43 -7.32 11.59
N PHE A 245 -6.60 -8.63 11.76
CA PHE A 245 -6.52 -9.26 13.09
C PHE A 245 -5.14 -9.04 13.73
N LEU A 246 -4.06 -9.24 12.98
CA LEU A 246 -2.69 -8.95 13.45
C LEU A 246 -2.49 -7.46 13.75
N TYR A 247 -3.10 -6.56 12.98
CA TYR A 247 -3.02 -5.12 13.23
C TYR A 247 -3.69 -4.76 14.56
N PHE A 248 -4.87 -5.29 14.83
CA PHE A 248 -5.61 -5.03 16.06
C PHE A 248 -4.87 -5.62 17.27
N GLN A 249 -4.37 -6.85 17.16
CA GLN A 249 -3.54 -7.46 18.20
C GLN A 249 -2.27 -6.65 18.47
N GLN A 250 -1.59 -6.20 17.41
CA GLN A 250 -0.42 -5.32 17.56
C GLN A 250 -0.81 -4.04 18.31
N ALA A 251 -1.93 -3.40 17.96
CA ALA A 251 -2.38 -2.18 18.61
C ALA A 251 -2.67 -2.39 20.10
N HIS A 252 -3.39 -3.46 20.47
CA HIS A 252 -3.67 -3.81 21.86
C HIS A 252 -2.39 -4.12 22.66
N ILE A 253 -1.54 -5.03 22.17
CA ILE A 253 -0.32 -5.45 22.88
C ILE A 253 0.65 -4.28 23.06
N VAL A 254 0.78 -3.41 22.05
CA VAL A 254 1.63 -2.21 22.14
C VAL A 254 1.05 -1.18 23.11
N ALA A 255 -0.28 -1.01 23.12
CA ALA A 255 -0.95 -0.10 24.04
C ALA A 255 -0.76 -0.50 25.50
N GLU A 256 -0.81 -1.80 25.79
CA GLU A 256 -0.61 -2.35 27.14
C GLU A 256 0.86 -2.28 27.58
N HIS A 257 1.80 -2.47 26.65
CA HIS A 257 3.23 -2.53 26.97
C HIS A 257 3.88 -1.14 27.11
N PHE A 258 3.41 -0.14 26.37
CA PHE A 258 3.99 1.21 26.35
C PHE A 258 2.92 2.28 26.62
N SER A 259 3.06 2.96 27.76
CA SER A 259 2.27 4.16 28.08
C SER A 259 2.72 5.41 27.32
N ASP A 260 4.01 5.49 26.96
CA ASP A 260 4.60 6.65 26.28
C ASP A 260 4.35 6.63 24.75
N PRO A 261 3.63 7.63 24.19
CA PRO A 261 3.43 7.80 22.75
C PRO A 261 4.72 7.82 21.93
N ALA A 262 5.80 8.40 22.46
CA ALA A 262 7.07 8.50 21.76
C ALA A 262 7.71 7.13 21.56
N ARG A 263 7.67 6.26 22.59
CA ARG A 263 8.16 4.88 22.52
C ARG A 263 7.32 4.02 21.57
N ARG A 264 5.99 4.17 21.59
CA ARG A 264 5.10 3.48 20.64
C ARG A 264 5.43 3.86 19.19
N THR A 265 5.58 5.16 18.94
CA THR A 265 5.95 5.67 17.62
C THR A 265 7.35 5.19 17.20
N ALA A 266 8.32 5.17 18.11
CA ALA A 266 9.67 4.65 17.85
C ALA A 266 9.64 3.17 17.47
N LEU A 267 8.84 2.36 18.17
CA LEU A 267 8.65 0.94 17.85
C LEU A 267 8.07 0.77 16.44
N PHE A 268 6.98 1.48 16.10
CA PHE A 268 6.39 1.39 14.76
C PHE A 268 7.36 1.84 13.67
N ALA A 269 8.18 2.85 13.95
CA ALA A 269 9.24 3.29 13.04
C ALA A 269 10.33 2.22 12.87
N ALA A 270 10.79 1.58 13.95
CA ALA A 270 11.75 0.48 13.86
C ALA A 270 11.19 -0.73 13.10
N MET A 271 9.91 -1.06 13.30
CA MET A 271 9.21 -2.08 12.52
C MET A 271 9.15 -1.72 11.04
N ASP A 272 8.79 -0.47 10.72
CA ASP A 272 8.75 0.02 9.33
C ASP A 272 10.13 -0.03 8.66
N PHE A 273 11.19 0.38 9.36
CA PHE A 273 12.56 0.25 8.85
C PHE A 273 12.89 -1.21 8.53
N THR A 274 12.67 -2.10 9.51
CA THR A 274 12.98 -3.53 9.38
C THR A 274 12.22 -4.17 8.24
N VAL A 275 10.93 -3.85 8.08
CA VAL A 275 10.10 -4.31 6.97
C VAL A 275 10.68 -3.88 5.63
N ASN A 276 11.03 -2.59 5.48
CA ASN A 276 11.56 -2.08 4.21
C ASN A 276 12.95 -2.65 3.90
N ALA A 277 13.83 -2.74 4.90
CA ALA A 277 15.16 -3.32 4.76
C ALA A 277 15.09 -4.80 4.36
N LEU A 278 14.26 -5.58 5.05
CA LEU A 278 14.06 -7.00 4.73
C LEU A 278 13.38 -7.18 3.37
N THR A 279 12.43 -6.31 3.02
CA THR A 279 11.80 -6.32 1.69
C THR A 279 12.85 -6.12 0.60
N LEU A 280 13.71 -5.10 0.74
CA LEU A 280 14.76 -4.80 -0.22
C LEU A 280 15.78 -5.93 -0.33
N ALA A 281 16.25 -6.47 0.80
CA ALA A 281 17.17 -7.60 0.82
C ALA A 281 16.56 -8.83 0.14
N THR A 282 15.30 -9.14 0.43
CA THR A 282 14.60 -10.27 -0.18
C THR A 282 14.42 -10.06 -1.69
N GLN A 283 14.05 -8.85 -2.13
CA GLN A 283 13.89 -8.52 -3.55
C GLN A 283 15.19 -8.64 -4.35
N ILE A 284 16.32 -8.22 -3.77
CA ILE A 284 17.63 -8.28 -4.44
C ILE A 284 18.17 -9.72 -4.48
N PHE A 285 18.08 -10.46 -3.38
CA PHE A 285 18.80 -11.73 -3.22
C PHE A 285 17.94 -12.99 -3.39
N LEU A 286 16.64 -12.92 -3.07
CA LEU A 286 15.79 -14.09 -2.87
C LEU A 286 14.60 -14.15 -3.85
N THR A 287 13.97 -13.04 -4.23
CA THR A 287 12.69 -13.08 -4.97
C THR A 287 12.75 -13.91 -6.25
N ASN A 288 13.76 -13.67 -7.12
CA ASN A 288 13.91 -14.47 -8.35
C ASN A 288 14.18 -15.95 -8.04
N ARG A 289 15.05 -16.23 -7.05
CA ARG A 289 15.40 -17.60 -6.65
C ARG A 289 14.22 -18.36 -6.06
N ILE A 290 13.36 -17.69 -5.31
CA ILE A 290 12.15 -18.27 -4.71
C ILE A 290 11.20 -18.72 -5.81
N VAL A 291 10.90 -17.84 -6.77
CA VAL A 291 9.97 -18.15 -7.87
C VAL A 291 10.53 -19.26 -8.76
N ASP A 292 11.80 -19.17 -9.16
CA ASP A 292 12.43 -20.13 -10.06
C ASP A 292 12.56 -21.54 -9.45
N ARG A 293 12.79 -21.63 -8.13
CA ARG A 293 12.98 -22.93 -7.46
C ARG A 293 11.73 -23.53 -6.84
N LEU A 294 10.82 -22.71 -6.31
CA LEU A 294 9.63 -23.20 -5.60
C LEU A 294 8.37 -23.19 -6.47
N GLY A 295 8.39 -22.49 -7.60
CA GLY A 295 7.20 -22.26 -8.43
C GLY A 295 6.24 -21.24 -7.82
N LEU A 296 5.24 -20.83 -8.58
CA LEU A 296 4.29 -19.80 -8.18
C LEU A 296 3.39 -20.27 -7.03
N ALA A 297 3.00 -21.54 -7.04
CA ALA A 297 2.12 -22.14 -6.02
C ALA A 297 2.69 -22.02 -4.60
N TRP A 298 3.93 -22.46 -4.40
CA TRP A 298 4.57 -22.37 -3.09
C TRP A 298 4.98 -20.94 -2.73
N THR A 299 5.35 -20.13 -3.72
CA THR A 299 5.63 -18.70 -3.52
C THR A 299 4.43 -17.97 -2.91
N LEU A 300 3.21 -18.24 -3.41
CA LEU A 300 1.96 -17.70 -2.86
C LEU A 300 1.61 -18.30 -1.49
N ALA A 301 1.91 -19.58 -1.25
CA ALA A 301 1.60 -20.24 0.02
C ALA A 301 2.56 -19.87 1.18
N LEU A 302 3.75 -19.35 0.88
CA LEU A 302 4.81 -19.11 1.86
C LEU A 302 4.39 -18.19 3.02
N VAL A 303 3.86 -16.99 2.71
CA VAL A 303 3.42 -16.02 3.73
C VAL A 303 2.26 -16.55 4.58
N PRO A 304 1.20 -17.14 4.01
CA PRO A 304 0.16 -17.80 4.79
C PRO A 304 0.67 -18.87 5.76
N LEU A 305 1.59 -19.72 5.32
CA LEU A 305 2.17 -20.77 6.16
C LEU A 305 2.94 -20.19 7.35
N LEU A 306 3.69 -19.12 7.12
CA LEU A 306 4.34 -18.37 8.21
C LEU A 306 3.31 -17.77 9.18
N LEU A 307 2.15 -17.31 8.67
CA LEU A 307 1.08 -16.82 9.53
C LEU A 307 0.39 -17.91 10.34
N VAL A 308 0.27 -19.15 9.85
CA VAL A 308 -0.24 -20.28 10.65
C VAL A 308 0.61 -20.43 11.92
N ALA A 309 1.94 -20.49 11.76
CA ALA A 309 2.86 -20.54 12.89
C ALA A 309 2.77 -19.27 13.76
N GLY A 310 2.69 -18.09 13.15
CA GLY A 310 2.59 -16.81 13.85
C GLY A 310 1.35 -16.69 14.73
N PHE A 311 0.17 -17.07 14.22
CA PHE A 311 -1.07 -17.06 14.99
C PHE A 311 -1.12 -18.16 16.05
N LEU A 312 -0.55 -19.34 15.79
CA LEU A 312 -0.39 -20.36 16.83
C LEU A 312 0.47 -19.82 17.98
N LEU A 313 1.62 -19.22 17.67
CA LEU A 313 2.50 -18.61 18.67
C LEU A 313 1.81 -17.49 19.44
N LEU A 314 1.05 -16.60 18.78
CA LEU A 314 0.31 -15.53 19.45
C LEU A 314 -0.85 -16.04 20.31
N GLY A 315 -1.47 -17.15 19.91
CA GLY A 315 -2.52 -17.83 20.68
C GLY A 315 -2.00 -18.46 21.97
N VAL A 316 -0.73 -18.90 21.99
CA VAL A 316 -0.09 -19.49 23.17
C VAL A 316 0.68 -18.44 23.98
N LEU A 317 1.37 -17.52 23.32
CA LEU A 317 2.28 -16.53 23.87
C LEU A 317 1.92 -15.13 23.34
N SER A 318 1.15 -14.37 24.11
CA SER A 318 0.80 -12.98 23.78
C SER A 318 1.92 -11.99 24.16
N LEU A 319 3.11 -12.20 23.61
CA LEU A 319 4.29 -11.36 23.85
C LEU A 319 4.45 -10.28 22.76
N LEU A 320 4.88 -9.07 23.17
CA LEU A 320 5.18 -7.96 22.26
C LEU A 320 6.11 -8.37 21.11
N TRP A 321 7.21 -9.05 21.42
CA TRP A 321 8.19 -9.40 20.39
C TRP A 321 7.70 -10.47 19.41
N VAL A 322 6.75 -11.31 19.82
CA VAL A 322 6.11 -12.27 18.92
C VAL A 322 5.24 -11.53 17.91
N VAL A 323 4.38 -10.59 18.35
CA VAL A 323 3.54 -9.82 17.41
C VAL A 323 4.39 -8.94 16.49
N VAL A 324 5.46 -8.34 17.00
CA VAL A 324 6.43 -7.56 16.20
C VAL A 324 7.07 -8.44 15.13
N ALA A 325 7.60 -9.61 15.49
CA ALA A 325 8.24 -10.52 14.54
C ALA A 325 7.26 -11.00 13.46
N VAL A 326 6.05 -11.42 13.86
CA VAL A 326 5.01 -11.88 12.92
C VAL A 326 4.59 -10.74 11.99
N GLN A 327 4.41 -9.52 12.48
CA GLN A 327 4.05 -8.36 11.66
C GLN A 327 5.16 -7.98 10.69
N VAL A 328 6.42 -7.97 11.12
CA VAL A 328 7.56 -7.70 10.25
C VAL A 328 7.65 -8.74 9.14
N LEU A 329 7.59 -10.04 9.49
CA LEU A 329 7.63 -11.14 8.52
C LEU A 329 6.46 -11.09 7.54
N ARG A 330 5.23 -10.89 8.03
CA ARG A 330 4.03 -10.77 7.20
C ARG A 330 4.14 -9.61 6.22
N ARG A 331 4.55 -8.43 6.70
CA ARG A 331 4.63 -7.22 5.87
C ARG A 331 5.77 -7.31 4.86
N ALA A 332 6.95 -7.76 5.26
CA ALA A 332 8.08 -7.96 4.36
C ALA A 332 7.78 -9.05 3.32
N GLY A 333 7.25 -10.20 3.75
CA GLY A 333 6.81 -11.27 2.85
C GLY A 333 5.72 -10.79 1.89
N ASN A 334 4.80 -9.95 2.35
CA ASN A 334 3.79 -9.37 1.47
C ASN A 334 4.41 -8.48 0.38
N TYR A 335 5.32 -7.58 0.74
CA TYR A 335 5.90 -6.64 -0.21
C TYR A 335 6.94 -7.29 -1.15
N ALA A 336 7.72 -8.23 -0.65
CA ALA A 336 8.79 -8.88 -1.42
C ALA A 336 8.33 -10.08 -2.26
N VAL A 337 7.30 -10.80 -1.79
CA VAL A 337 6.91 -12.12 -2.35
C VAL A 337 5.45 -12.14 -2.79
N MET A 338 4.50 -11.93 -1.86
CA MET A 338 3.07 -12.09 -2.16
C MET A 338 2.59 -11.11 -3.23
N ARG A 339 2.95 -9.83 -3.14
CA ARG A 339 2.48 -8.82 -4.08
C ARG A 339 2.95 -9.11 -5.51
N PRO A 340 4.25 -9.35 -5.79
CA PRO A 340 4.70 -9.81 -7.10
C PRO A 340 4.04 -11.11 -7.57
N ALA A 341 3.95 -12.12 -6.71
CA ALA A 341 3.35 -13.41 -7.06
C ALA A 341 1.85 -13.28 -7.41
N ARG A 342 1.12 -12.42 -6.70
CA ARG A 342 -0.27 -12.09 -7.00
C ARG A 342 -0.42 -11.41 -8.35
N GLU A 343 0.50 -10.53 -8.73
CA GLU A 343 0.50 -9.91 -10.06
C GLU A 343 0.64 -10.95 -11.18
N MET A 344 1.39 -12.03 -10.95
CA MET A 344 1.51 -13.15 -11.91
C MET A 344 0.19 -13.89 -12.13
N LEU A 345 -0.68 -13.98 -11.12
CA LEU A 345 -2.03 -14.56 -11.26
C LEU A 345 -2.89 -13.82 -12.30
N TYR A 346 -2.67 -12.52 -12.50
CA TYR A 346 -3.43 -11.74 -13.49
C TYR A 346 -2.85 -11.81 -14.91
N VAL A 347 -1.70 -12.47 -15.11
CA VAL A 347 -1.05 -12.52 -16.44
C VAL A 347 -1.82 -13.43 -17.41
N VAL A 348 -2.47 -14.48 -16.91
CA VAL A 348 -3.24 -15.44 -17.72
C VAL A 348 -4.66 -14.98 -18.05
N LEU A 349 -5.08 -13.84 -17.53
CA LEU A 349 -6.41 -13.29 -17.73
C LEU A 349 -6.50 -12.46 -19.01
N THR A 350 -7.70 -12.39 -19.58
CA THR A 350 -7.97 -11.49 -20.70
C THR A 350 -7.81 -10.03 -20.28
N LYS A 351 -7.59 -9.13 -21.27
CA LYS A 351 -7.45 -7.69 -20.99
C LYS A 351 -8.67 -7.14 -20.24
N GLU A 352 -9.87 -7.54 -20.64
CA GLU A 352 -11.11 -7.07 -20.01
C GLU A 352 -11.21 -7.50 -18.54
N GLU A 353 -10.91 -8.76 -18.23
CA GLU A 353 -10.88 -9.27 -16.86
C GLU A 353 -9.85 -8.55 -16.02
N LYS A 354 -8.65 -8.35 -16.56
CA LYS A 354 -7.56 -7.65 -15.86
C LYS A 354 -7.93 -6.21 -15.52
N TYR A 355 -8.58 -5.47 -16.41
CA TYR A 355 -8.94 -4.07 -16.12
C TYR A 355 -10.15 -3.95 -15.18
N LYS A 356 -11.21 -4.73 -15.40
CA LYS A 356 -12.45 -4.62 -14.61
C LYS A 356 -12.34 -5.29 -13.24
N ALA A 357 -11.88 -6.54 -13.19
CA ALA A 357 -11.84 -7.30 -11.94
C ALA A 357 -10.74 -6.79 -11.01
N LYS A 358 -9.54 -6.48 -11.54
CA LYS A 358 -8.42 -6.04 -10.69
C LYS A 358 -8.73 -4.75 -9.95
N ASN A 359 -9.33 -3.76 -10.60
CA ASN A 359 -9.66 -2.50 -9.95
C ASN A 359 -10.68 -2.70 -8.81
N VAL A 360 -11.67 -3.58 -9.02
CA VAL A 360 -12.64 -3.95 -7.97
C VAL A 360 -11.95 -4.68 -6.82
N ILE A 361 -11.06 -5.63 -7.13
CA ILE A 361 -10.31 -6.40 -6.12
C ILE A 361 -9.40 -5.47 -5.28
N ASP A 362 -8.60 -4.62 -5.94
CA ASP A 362 -7.62 -3.76 -5.27
C ASP A 362 -8.27 -2.61 -4.49
N THR A 363 -9.48 -2.17 -4.88
CA THR A 363 -10.17 -1.06 -4.21
C THR A 363 -11.24 -1.56 -3.26
N VAL A 364 -12.28 -2.22 -3.77
CA VAL A 364 -13.48 -2.58 -3.00
C VAL A 364 -13.20 -3.77 -2.11
N ILE A 365 -12.59 -4.83 -2.63
CA ILE A 365 -12.36 -6.06 -1.85
C ILE A 365 -11.25 -5.84 -0.84
N TYR A 366 -10.16 -5.16 -1.22
CA TYR A 366 -9.08 -4.86 -0.27
C TYR A 366 -9.57 -3.97 0.88
N ARG A 367 -10.13 -2.79 0.57
CA ARG A 367 -10.50 -1.80 1.60
C ARG A 367 -11.79 -2.15 2.32
N GLY A 368 -12.76 -2.70 1.58
CA GLY A 368 -13.99 -3.23 2.18
C GLY A 368 -13.70 -4.45 3.04
N GLY A 369 -12.76 -5.30 2.60
CA GLY A 369 -12.23 -6.41 3.38
C GLY A 369 -11.68 -5.93 4.72
N ASP A 370 -10.76 -4.96 4.73
CA ASP A 370 -10.23 -4.39 5.98
C ASP A 370 -11.34 -3.89 6.93
N ALA A 371 -12.36 -3.19 6.41
CA ALA A 371 -13.47 -2.68 7.23
C ALA A 371 -14.39 -3.78 7.77
N VAL A 372 -14.74 -4.77 6.94
CA VAL A 372 -15.55 -5.93 7.37
C VAL A 372 -14.79 -6.76 8.39
N SER A 373 -13.51 -7.03 8.15
CA SER A 373 -12.65 -7.79 9.06
C SER A 373 -12.49 -7.09 10.41
N ALA A 374 -12.44 -5.76 10.43
CA ALA A 374 -12.40 -5.00 11.67
C ALA A 374 -13.68 -5.19 12.50
N TRP A 375 -14.86 -5.22 11.87
CA TRP A 375 -16.12 -5.52 12.54
C TRP A 375 -16.23 -6.99 12.97
N VAL A 376 -15.73 -7.93 12.16
CA VAL A 376 -15.64 -9.34 12.56
C VAL A 376 -14.77 -9.50 13.80
N TYR A 377 -13.62 -8.81 13.85
CA TYR A 377 -12.75 -8.81 15.03
C TYR A 377 -13.45 -8.23 16.26
N ALA A 378 -14.08 -7.06 16.13
CA ALA A 378 -14.84 -6.44 17.21
C ALA A 378 -16.01 -7.31 17.68
N GLY A 379 -16.70 -7.99 16.75
CA GLY A 379 -17.77 -8.95 17.07
C GLY A 379 -17.26 -10.15 17.87
N MET A 380 -16.08 -10.70 17.52
CA MET A 380 -15.44 -11.76 18.30
C MET A 380 -15.06 -11.30 19.71
N GLN A 381 -14.54 -10.07 19.86
CA GLN A 381 -14.28 -9.50 21.18
C GLN A 381 -15.57 -9.31 21.99
N ALA A 382 -16.65 -8.84 21.36
CA ALA A 382 -17.94 -8.60 22.01
C ALA A 382 -18.59 -9.88 22.56
N ILE A 383 -18.38 -11.04 21.92
CA ILE A 383 -18.82 -12.35 22.42
C ILE A 383 -17.84 -12.95 23.45
N GLY A 384 -16.78 -12.22 23.85
CA GLY A 384 -15.86 -12.59 24.92
C GLY A 384 -14.59 -13.33 24.48
N LEU A 385 -14.27 -13.42 23.18
CA LEU A 385 -12.99 -14.01 22.77
C LEU A 385 -11.85 -13.05 23.14
N THR A 386 -10.86 -13.60 23.85
CA THR A 386 -9.59 -12.91 24.13
C THR A 386 -8.74 -12.79 22.85
N ALA A 387 -7.72 -11.92 22.88
CA ALA A 387 -6.77 -11.81 21.77
C ALA A 387 -6.10 -13.17 21.42
N ALA A 388 -5.83 -14.00 22.42
CA ALA A 388 -5.35 -15.37 22.25
C ALA A 388 -6.39 -16.25 21.54
N GLY A 389 -7.65 -16.22 21.99
CA GLY A 389 -8.75 -16.95 21.35
C GLY A 389 -8.94 -16.56 19.87
N ILE A 390 -8.88 -15.27 19.56
CA ILE A 390 -8.94 -14.78 18.17
C ILE A 390 -7.76 -15.28 17.34
N SER A 391 -6.55 -15.36 17.92
CA SER A 391 -5.38 -15.94 17.23
C SER A 391 -5.59 -17.41 16.87
N LEU A 392 -6.17 -18.19 17.79
CA LEU A 392 -6.47 -19.60 17.55
C LEU A 392 -7.54 -19.80 16.47
N VAL A 393 -8.51 -18.87 16.34
CA VAL A 393 -9.48 -18.85 15.23
C VAL A 393 -8.83 -18.38 13.92
N ALA A 394 -7.86 -17.47 13.98
CA ALA A 394 -7.15 -16.98 12.80
C ALA A 394 -6.21 -18.04 12.20
N MET A 395 -5.66 -18.94 13.02
CA MET A 395 -4.77 -20.03 12.57
C MET A 395 -5.39 -20.92 11.48
N PRO A 396 -6.59 -21.52 11.63
CA PRO A 396 -7.20 -22.32 10.56
C PRO A 396 -7.55 -21.47 9.34
N LEU A 397 -7.93 -20.19 9.51
CA LEU A 397 -8.13 -19.27 8.38
C LEU A 397 -6.84 -19.03 7.59
N ALA A 398 -5.69 -18.93 8.27
CA ALA A 398 -4.38 -18.85 7.63
C ALA A 398 -4.01 -20.15 6.89
N ALA A 399 -4.40 -21.32 7.41
CA ALA A 399 -4.20 -22.60 6.73
C ALA A 399 -5.07 -22.73 5.47
N VAL A 400 -6.33 -22.29 5.54
CA VAL A 400 -7.22 -22.20 4.37
C VAL A 400 -6.63 -21.21 3.35
N TRP A 401 -6.11 -20.08 3.81
CA TRP A 401 -5.43 -19.12 2.93
C TRP A 401 -4.22 -19.73 2.22
N ALA A 402 -3.39 -20.50 2.93
CA ALA A 402 -2.24 -21.22 2.36
C ALA A 402 -2.67 -22.20 1.27
N TRP A 403 -3.72 -22.97 1.54
CA TRP A 403 -4.25 -23.95 0.60
C TRP A 403 -4.83 -23.32 -0.66
N ILE A 404 -5.59 -22.22 -0.52
CA ILE A 404 -6.13 -21.47 -1.67
C ILE A 404 -5.00 -20.86 -2.49
N ALA A 405 -4.02 -20.24 -1.83
CA ALA A 405 -2.85 -19.65 -2.46
C ALA A 405 -2.07 -20.68 -3.29
N TYR A 406 -1.85 -21.86 -2.73
CA TYR A 406 -1.21 -22.98 -3.42
C TYR A 406 -2.02 -23.44 -4.64
N ARG A 407 -3.34 -23.68 -4.47
CA ARG A 407 -4.22 -24.12 -5.57
C ARG A 407 -4.30 -23.10 -6.70
N LEU A 408 -4.36 -21.81 -6.39
CA LEU A 408 -4.39 -20.74 -7.40
C LEU A 408 -3.09 -20.67 -8.18
N GLY A 409 -1.94 -20.79 -7.52
CA GLY A 409 -0.66 -20.81 -8.22
C GLY A 409 -0.53 -22.02 -9.15
N ARG A 410 -0.92 -23.23 -8.70
CA ARG A 410 -0.92 -24.41 -9.59
C ARG A 410 -1.86 -24.26 -10.78
N ARG A 411 -3.05 -23.69 -10.56
CA ARG A 411 -4.02 -23.46 -11.63
C ARG A 411 -3.50 -22.43 -12.65
N GLN A 412 -2.80 -21.39 -12.18
CA GLN A 412 -2.15 -20.44 -13.08
C GLN A 412 -1.07 -21.11 -13.93
N GLU A 413 -0.22 -21.94 -13.33
CA GLU A 413 0.84 -22.67 -14.04
C GLU A 413 0.24 -23.60 -15.10
N GLN A 414 -0.86 -24.29 -14.79
CA GLN A 414 -1.59 -25.15 -15.73
C GLN A 414 -2.16 -24.36 -16.92
N ILE A 415 -2.80 -23.22 -16.66
CA ILE A 415 -3.35 -22.35 -17.72
C ILE A 415 -2.22 -21.79 -18.59
N ALA A 416 -1.10 -21.39 -17.99
CA ALA A 416 0.07 -20.89 -18.70
C ALA A 416 0.75 -21.96 -19.58
N ALA A 417 0.76 -23.22 -19.14
CA ALA A 417 1.30 -24.36 -19.89
C ALA A 417 0.36 -24.90 -20.98
N GLY A 418 -0.82 -24.29 -21.19
CA GLY A 418 -1.80 -24.73 -22.19
C GLY A 418 -2.62 -25.97 -21.79
N GLY A 419 -2.64 -26.33 -20.51
CA GLY A 419 -3.44 -27.45 -20.00
C GLY A 419 -4.96 -27.19 -20.13
N PRO A 420 -5.79 -28.24 -20.29
CA PRO A 420 -7.23 -28.07 -20.48
C PRO A 420 -7.82 -27.27 -19.31
N ALA A 421 -8.53 -26.18 -19.64
CA ALA A 421 -9.42 -25.56 -18.68
C ALA A 421 -10.43 -26.62 -18.22
N ASP A 422 -10.56 -26.76 -16.90
CA ASP A 422 -11.57 -27.55 -16.19
C ASP A 422 -12.89 -27.65 -17.00
N PRO A 423 -13.48 -28.83 -17.24
CA PRO A 423 -14.68 -29.00 -18.08
C PRO A 423 -15.90 -28.16 -17.66
N ALA A 424 -15.87 -27.56 -16.46
CA ALA A 424 -16.84 -26.54 -16.05
C ALA A 424 -16.72 -25.21 -16.83
N ASP A 425 -15.57 -24.90 -17.43
CA ASP A 425 -15.29 -23.64 -18.15
C ASP A 425 -15.52 -23.75 -19.68
N THR A 426 -15.43 -24.96 -20.24
CA THR A 426 -15.70 -25.20 -21.68
C THR A 426 -17.18 -25.10 -22.04
N SER A 427 -18.10 -25.27 -21.07
CA SER A 427 -19.54 -25.10 -21.30
C SER A 427 -19.99 -23.63 -21.45
N ARG A 428 -19.15 -22.65 -21.06
CA ARG A 428 -19.47 -21.21 -21.11
C ARG A 428 -18.88 -20.47 -22.31
N ARG A 429 -18.08 -21.14 -23.14
CA ARG A 429 -17.48 -20.60 -24.38
C ARG A 429 -18.31 -20.87 -25.64
N LYS A 430 -19.65 -20.88 -25.55
CA LYS A 430 -20.49 -20.78 -26.75
C LYS A 430 -20.93 -19.33 -26.94
N PRO A 431 -20.69 -18.72 -28.11
CA PRO A 431 -21.26 -17.42 -28.42
C PRO A 431 -22.75 -17.58 -28.71
N SER A 432 -23.57 -16.82 -27.99
CA SER A 432 -24.92 -16.40 -28.40
C SER A 432 -25.13 -14.98 -27.91
#